data_AF-A0A2U3P9U6-F1
#
_entry.id   AF-A0A2U3P9U6-F1
#
_cell.length_a   1.000
_cell.length_b   1.000
_cell.length_c   1.000
_cell.angle_alpha   90.00
_cell.angle_beta   90.00
_cell.angle_gamma   90.00
#
_symmetry.space_group_name_H-M   'P 1'
#
loop_
_entity.id
_entity.type
_entity.pdbx_description
1 polymer ?
#
loop_
_entity_poly.entity_id
_entity_poly.type
_entity_poly.pdbx_seq_one_letter_code
_entity_poly.pdbx_strand_id
1 'polypeptide(L)'
;MGGTRLKFGLLGPLLMTVAGTPVALGTPKQRAVLAMLLINRNRAIGTESLIDATWDQSPVPAARTSIHTYVSRLRQALGSAGVDAYQMLASVSPGYRLTVADGDCDLDRFITNKNAGMHAAATGRFEQASSHLSAALDRWRGPVLDDLRTFAFAQEFATALTEDYMLVHITRAEAEIACGRAASVIGDLEALATRDPYREPLWAQLITAYYVAERQSDALEAYRRLKTVLAEDLGIDPGPTVSALHARILRGERLDTKHAAKTTAKRGNATTHTIGTRESIVARLRDAAGRHYPLQEAATRIGRLSDNDIVLNADDVSRHHAVIIDTGGSFVITDLRSANGVQVQHEKLHPSATLADGDHINICGHQFTFEIQRF
;
A
#
# COMPACT_ATOMS: atom_id res chain seq x y z
N MET A 1 17.65 8.79 30.58
CA MET A 1 18.49 9.04 29.39
C MET A 1 17.58 9.10 28.17
N GLY A 2 17.11 10.29 27.82
CA GLY A 2 16.24 10.49 26.65
C GLY A 2 17.09 10.43 25.39
N GLY A 3 17.27 9.24 24.84
CA GLY A 3 17.98 9.04 23.59
C GLY A 3 17.35 9.89 22.49
N THR A 4 18.19 10.58 21.73
CA THR A 4 17.81 11.34 20.55
C THR A 4 16.98 10.46 19.63
N ARG A 5 15.66 10.66 19.60
CA ARG A 5 14.76 9.73 18.90
C ARG A 5 14.79 10.03 17.40
N LEU A 6 15.60 9.25 16.69
CA LEU A 6 15.64 9.22 15.25
C LEU A 6 14.28 8.74 14.72
N LYS A 7 13.73 9.45 13.74
CA LYS A 7 12.47 9.07 13.07
C LYS A 7 12.61 9.20 11.58
N PHE A 8 11.88 8.35 10.86
CA PHE A 8 11.82 8.33 9.41
C PHE A 8 10.42 8.57 8.91
N GLY A 9 10.33 9.03 7.67
CA GLY A 9 9.05 9.23 7.01
C GLY A 9 9.05 8.91 5.53
N LEU A 10 8.09 8.07 5.11
CA LEU A 10 7.82 7.67 3.73
C LEU A 10 6.46 8.20 3.22
N LEU A 11 5.53 8.51 4.12
CA LEU A 11 4.16 8.95 3.80
C LEU A 11 4.12 10.46 3.51
N GLY A 12 4.78 10.87 2.43
CA GLY A 12 5.09 12.25 2.07
C GLY A 12 6.51 12.33 1.51
N PRO A 13 7.09 13.54 1.36
CA PRO A 13 8.50 13.67 1.05
C PRO A 13 9.37 12.87 2.05
N LEU A 14 10.43 12.21 1.54
CA LEU A 14 11.35 11.40 2.34
C LEU A 14 11.96 12.26 3.44
N LEU A 15 11.74 11.83 4.68
CA LEU A 15 12.10 12.57 5.88
C LEU A 15 12.96 11.71 6.80
N MET A 16 14.00 12.31 7.36
CA MET A 16 14.71 11.81 8.53
C MET A 16 14.81 12.95 9.54
N THR A 17 14.40 12.71 10.78
CA THR A 17 14.48 13.71 11.85
C THR A 17 15.24 13.18 13.05
N VAL A 18 15.98 14.06 13.69
CA VAL A 18 16.74 13.80 14.91
C VAL A 18 16.18 14.72 15.98
N ALA A 19 15.56 14.16 17.03
CA ALA A 19 14.82 14.92 18.03
C ALA A 19 13.82 15.92 17.41
N GLY A 20 13.16 15.53 16.32
CA GLY A 20 12.19 16.36 15.60
C GLY A 20 12.78 17.34 14.58
N THR A 21 14.10 17.52 14.53
CA THR A 21 14.75 18.41 13.55
C THR A 21 15.08 17.64 12.27
N PRO A 22 14.65 18.10 11.08
CA PRO A 22 14.99 17.46 9.81
C PRO A 22 16.50 17.42 9.54
N VAL A 23 16.98 16.29 9.02
CA VAL A 23 18.38 16.11 8.60
C VAL A 23 18.45 16.13 7.08
N ALA A 24 19.44 16.85 6.53
CA ALA A 24 19.69 16.88 5.10
C ALA A 24 20.16 15.52 4.59
N LEU A 25 19.42 14.94 3.65
CA LEU A 25 19.68 13.58 3.14
C LEU A 25 20.50 13.54 1.84
N GLY A 26 20.97 14.69 1.35
CA GLY A 26 21.82 14.79 0.18
C GLY A 26 21.06 14.73 -1.15
N THR A 27 21.74 14.18 -2.18
CA THR A 27 21.26 14.16 -3.57
C THR A 27 20.07 13.21 -3.78
N PRO A 28 19.30 13.34 -4.88
CA PRO A 28 18.18 12.43 -5.17
C PRO A 28 18.56 10.94 -5.14
N LYS A 29 19.74 10.56 -5.65
CA LYS A 29 20.21 9.17 -5.64
C LYS A 29 20.57 8.67 -4.23
N GLN A 30 21.17 9.51 -3.39
CA GLN A 30 21.43 9.15 -1.98
C GLN A 30 20.11 8.95 -1.21
N ARG A 31 19.11 9.79 -1.51
CA ARG A 31 17.77 9.71 -0.94
C ARG A 31 17.01 8.48 -1.42
N ALA A 32 17.14 8.12 -2.69
CA ALA A 32 16.61 6.86 -3.24
C ALA A 32 17.16 5.63 -2.51
N VAL A 33 18.47 5.59 -2.24
CA VAL A 33 19.08 4.51 -1.45
C VAL A 33 18.48 4.43 -0.04
N LEU A 34 18.30 5.56 0.65
CA LEU A 34 17.66 5.54 1.97
C LEU A 34 16.19 5.11 1.90
N ALA A 35 15.44 5.56 0.90
CA ALA A 35 14.05 5.16 0.69
C ALA A 35 13.94 3.65 0.50
N MET A 36 14.78 3.05 -0.36
CA MET A 36 14.82 1.60 -0.56
C MET A 36 15.16 0.82 0.70
N LEU A 37 16.10 1.33 1.51
CA LEU A 37 16.45 0.75 2.82
C LEU A 37 15.30 0.84 3.82
N LEU A 38 14.48 1.90 3.78
CA LEU A 38 13.33 2.08 4.68
C LEU A 38 12.10 1.27 4.24
N ILE A 39 11.88 1.17 2.92
CA ILE A 39 10.90 0.26 2.34
C ILE A 39 11.22 -1.18 2.79
N ASN A 40 12.49 -1.56 2.74
CA ASN A 40 13.01 -2.86 3.19
C ASN A 40 13.55 -2.84 4.64
N ARG A 41 13.03 -1.97 5.51
CA ARG A 41 13.52 -1.86 6.90
C ARG A 41 13.48 -3.22 7.60
N ASN A 42 14.50 -3.48 8.41
CA ASN A 42 14.71 -4.74 9.13
C ASN A 42 14.95 -5.97 8.23
N ARG A 43 15.00 -5.82 6.90
CA ARG A 43 15.38 -6.86 5.92
C ARG A 43 16.70 -6.51 5.23
N ALA A 44 17.39 -7.52 4.73
CA ALA A 44 18.56 -7.31 3.87
C ALA A 44 18.08 -6.97 2.46
N ILE A 45 18.68 -5.96 1.83
CA ILE A 45 18.49 -5.64 0.41
C ILE A 45 19.82 -5.80 -0.33
N GLY A 46 19.76 -6.40 -1.53
CA GLY A 46 20.94 -6.61 -2.37
C GLY A 46 21.56 -5.31 -2.88
N THR A 47 22.86 -5.33 -3.15
CA THR A 47 23.53 -4.18 -3.78
C THR A 47 23.01 -3.94 -5.21
N GLU A 48 22.65 -4.99 -5.94
CA GLU A 48 22.08 -4.86 -7.29
C GLU A 48 20.69 -4.21 -7.23
N SER A 49 19.81 -4.64 -6.33
CA SER A 49 18.49 -4.03 -6.13
C SER A 49 18.59 -2.53 -5.81
N LEU A 50 19.60 -2.12 -5.04
CA LEU A 50 19.88 -0.70 -4.79
C LEU A 50 20.38 0.04 -6.04
N ILE A 51 21.18 -0.60 -6.89
CA ILE A 51 21.63 -0.05 -8.16
C ILE A 51 20.43 0.14 -9.09
N ASP A 52 19.63 -0.89 -9.28
CA ASP A 52 18.48 -0.89 -10.18
C ASP A 52 17.46 0.16 -9.73
N ALA A 53 17.18 0.29 -8.42
CA ALA A 53 16.29 1.34 -7.93
C ALA A 53 16.85 2.76 -8.16
N THR A 54 18.17 2.94 -8.22
CA THR A 54 18.83 4.25 -8.29
C THR A 54 19.16 4.71 -9.71
N TRP A 55 19.38 3.76 -10.63
CA TRP A 55 19.72 4.02 -12.03
C TRP A 55 18.72 3.41 -13.02
N ASP A 56 17.67 2.73 -12.55
CA ASP A 56 16.77 1.94 -13.38
C ASP A 56 17.58 0.96 -14.25
N GLN A 57 17.16 0.71 -15.49
CA GLN A 57 17.86 -0.16 -16.44
C GLN A 57 19.09 0.47 -17.10
N SER A 58 19.61 1.58 -16.57
CA SER A 58 20.76 2.30 -17.13
C SER A 58 21.88 2.53 -16.10
N PRO A 59 22.44 1.46 -15.51
CA PRO A 59 23.53 1.58 -14.55
C PRO A 59 24.79 2.13 -15.21
N VAL A 60 25.52 2.97 -14.46
CA VAL A 60 26.85 3.45 -14.87
C VAL A 60 27.92 2.47 -14.40
N PRO A 61 29.09 2.38 -15.07
CA PRO A 61 30.18 1.47 -14.65
C PRO A 61 30.60 1.62 -13.18
N ALA A 62 30.42 2.80 -12.59
CA ALA A 62 30.75 3.12 -11.19
C ALA A 62 29.56 3.03 -10.20
N ALA A 63 28.46 2.35 -10.57
CA ALA A 63 27.25 2.30 -9.75
C ALA A 63 27.50 1.68 -8.37
N ARG A 64 28.22 0.55 -8.29
CA ARG A 64 28.60 -0.10 -7.02
C ARG A 64 29.37 0.85 -6.09
N THR A 65 30.40 1.50 -6.61
CA THR A 65 31.21 2.49 -5.87
C THR A 65 30.36 3.66 -5.37
N SER A 66 29.39 4.09 -6.18
CA SER A 66 28.45 5.15 -5.81
C SER A 66 27.52 4.70 -4.67
N ILE A 67 27.00 3.47 -4.68
CA ILE A 67 26.23 2.91 -3.55
C ILE A 67 27.05 2.92 -2.26
N HIS A 68 28.31 2.45 -2.28
CA HIS A 68 29.19 2.50 -1.11
C HIS A 68 29.37 3.93 -0.57
N THR A 69 29.50 4.91 -1.46
CA THR A 69 29.62 6.33 -1.11
C THR A 69 28.34 6.84 -0.44
N TYR A 70 27.17 6.51 -1.00
CA TYR A 70 25.89 6.91 -0.41
C TYR A 70 25.68 6.27 0.97
N VAL A 71 25.98 4.97 1.13
CA VAL A 71 25.89 4.29 2.43
C VAL A 71 26.82 4.93 3.46
N SER A 72 28.07 5.27 3.08
CA SER A 72 29.01 5.96 3.96
C SER A 72 28.46 7.31 4.45
N ARG A 73 27.89 8.11 3.54
CA ARG A 73 27.26 9.40 3.90
C ARG A 73 26.01 9.24 4.76
N LEU A 74 25.19 8.24 4.49
CA LEU A 74 24.04 7.91 5.34
C LEU A 74 24.49 7.50 6.75
N ARG A 75 25.54 6.68 6.87
CA ARG A 75 26.14 6.34 8.17
C ARG A 75 26.66 7.57 8.90
N GLN A 76 27.28 8.51 8.20
CA GLN A 76 27.72 9.77 8.81
C GLN A 76 26.53 10.59 9.36
N ALA A 77 25.43 10.68 8.61
CA ALA A 77 24.22 11.37 9.04
C ALA A 77 23.57 10.69 10.26
N LEU A 78 23.55 9.36 10.29
CA LEU A 78 23.09 8.56 11.44
C LEU A 78 24.01 8.72 12.65
N GLY A 79 25.33 8.63 12.47
CA GLY A 79 26.29 8.79 13.56
C GLY A 79 26.23 10.17 14.21
N SER A 80 25.98 11.21 13.41
CA SER A 80 25.76 12.57 13.90
C SER A 80 24.49 12.71 14.75
N ALA A 81 23.55 11.77 14.62
CA ALA A 81 22.34 11.70 15.46
C ALA A 81 22.58 11.02 16.83
N GLY A 82 23.79 10.53 17.10
CA GLY A 82 24.15 9.85 18.34
C GLY A 82 23.75 8.37 18.40
N VAL A 83 23.48 7.75 17.25
CA VAL A 83 23.24 6.30 17.15
C VAL A 83 24.47 5.58 16.59
N ASP A 84 24.64 4.30 16.92
CA ASP A 84 25.64 3.45 16.26
C ASP A 84 25.22 3.21 14.80
N ALA A 85 25.82 3.98 13.90
CA ALA A 85 25.50 3.97 12.49
C ALA A 85 25.79 2.62 11.79
N TYR A 86 26.76 1.85 12.28
CA TYR A 86 27.13 0.57 11.68
C TYR A 86 26.24 -0.56 12.19
N GLN A 87 25.77 -0.46 13.43
CA GLN A 87 24.72 -1.34 13.95
C GLN A 87 23.37 -1.06 13.27
N MET A 88 23.02 0.21 13.11
CA MET A 88 21.76 0.62 12.52
C MET A 88 21.73 0.36 11.01
N LEU A 89 22.77 0.75 10.27
CA LEU A 89 22.92 0.47 8.84
C LEU A 89 24.06 -0.52 8.62
N ALA A 90 23.75 -1.80 8.80
CA ALA A 90 24.69 -2.90 8.74
C ALA A 90 25.00 -3.30 7.29
N SER A 91 26.27 -3.66 7.04
CA SER A 91 26.67 -4.38 5.83
C SER A 91 26.44 -5.87 6.08
N VAL A 92 25.59 -6.50 5.27
CA VAL A 92 25.20 -7.91 5.39
C VAL A 92 25.22 -8.55 4.02
N SER A 93 25.65 -9.80 3.85
CA SER A 93 25.58 -10.41 2.51
C SER A 93 24.11 -10.62 2.10
N PRO A 94 23.66 -10.25 0.88
CA PRO A 94 24.41 -9.69 -0.27
C PRO A 94 24.39 -8.14 -0.43
N GLY A 95 24.00 -7.38 0.59
CA GLY A 95 24.07 -5.91 0.56
C GLY A 95 23.99 -5.23 1.95
N TYR A 96 22.85 -4.65 2.27
CA TYR A 96 22.69 -3.79 3.44
C TYR A 96 21.39 -4.04 4.17
N ARG A 97 21.36 -3.75 5.47
CA ARG A 97 20.14 -3.78 6.28
C ARG A 97 20.08 -2.53 7.15
N LEU A 98 18.95 -1.82 7.07
CA LEU A 98 18.64 -0.71 7.96
C LEU A 98 17.71 -1.22 9.07
N THR A 99 18.19 -1.23 10.30
CA THR A 99 17.42 -1.60 11.49
C THR A 99 16.65 -0.38 11.98
N VAL A 100 15.33 -0.47 12.02
CA VAL A 100 14.43 0.60 12.47
C VAL A 100 13.55 0.04 13.57
N ALA A 101 13.52 0.71 14.72
CA ALA A 101 12.68 0.31 15.83
C ALA A 101 11.20 0.58 15.55
N ASP A 102 10.33 -0.24 16.13
CA ASP A 102 8.89 -0.15 15.93
C ASP A 102 8.38 1.26 16.30
N GLY A 103 7.65 1.86 15.36
CA GLY A 103 7.06 3.18 15.53
C GLY A 103 8.00 4.37 15.26
N ASP A 104 9.26 4.13 14.92
CA ASP A 104 10.17 5.20 14.49
C ASP A 104 10.01 5.56 13.00
N CYS A 105 9.35 4.71 12.20
CA CYS A 105 8.85 5.06 10.86
C CYS A 105 7.37 5.53 10.90
N ASP A 106 6.98 6.49 10.06
CA ASP A 106 5.57 6.89 9.91
C ASP A 106 4.69 5.77 9.34
N LEU A 107 5.22 4.98 8.41
CA LEU A 107 4.57 3.83 7.82
C LEU A 107 4.24 2.75 8.86
N ASP A 108 5.16 2.44 9.78
CA ASP A 108 4.89 1.48 10.87
C ASP A 108 3.73 1.96 11.74
N ARG A 109 3.74 3.24 12.11
CA ARG A 109 2.66 3.84 12.92
C ARG A 109 1.32 3.84 12.16
N PHE A 110 1.35 4.05 10.85
CA PHE A 110 0.16 3.93 10.01
C PHE A 110 -0.38 2.51 10.02
N ILE A 111 0.47 1.50 9.80
CA ILE A 111 0.09 0.07 9.79
C ILE A 111 -0.46 -0.35 11.16
N THR A 112 0.21 0.01 12.26
CA THR A 112 -0.26 -0.32 13.62
C THR A 112 -1.66 0.25 13.88
N ASN A 113 -1.88 1.53 13.55
CA ASN A 113 -3.18 2.16 13.76
C ASN A 113 -4.26 1.65 12.81
N LYS A 114 -3.92 1.40 11.54
CA LYS A 114 -4.80 0.71 10.58
C LYS A 114 -5.26 -0.62 11.18
N ASN A 115 -4.34 -1.50 11.55
CA ASN A 115 -4.66 -2.85 12.05
C ASN A 115 -5.51 -2.79 13.33
N ALA A 116 -5.18 -1.89 14.26
CA ALA A 116 -5.99 -1.67 15.47
C ALA A 116 -7.42 -1.19 15.13
N GLY A 117 -7.55 -0.27 14.17
CA GLY A 117 -8.83 0.24 13.69
C GLY A 117 -9.69 -0.82 13.01
N MET A 118 -9.10 -1.61 12.11
CA MET A 118 -9.77 -2.72 11.44
C MET A 118 -10.25 -3.79 12.43
N HIS A 119 -9.44 -4.11 13.44
CA HIS A 119 -9.83 -5.05 14.50
C HIS A 119 -10.97 -4.50 15.38
N ALA A 120 -10.92 -3.21 15.75
CA ALA A 120 -12.01 -2.56 16.49
C ALA A 120 -13.32 -2.55 15.69
N ALA A 121 -13.27 -2.23 14.38
CA ALA A 121 -14.45 -2.23 13.52
C ALA A 121 -15.05 -3.64 13.35
N ALA A 122 -14.22 -4.67 13.15
CA ALA A 122 -14.68 -6.06 13.03
C ALA A 122 -15.38 -6.58 14.30
N THR A 123 -14.99 -6.05 15.46
CA THR A 123 -15.61 -6.36 16.77
C THR A 123 -16.75 -5.40 17.14
N GLY A 124 -17.12 -4.46 16.25
CA GLY A 124 -18.22 -3.51 16.47
C GLY A 124 -17.90 -2.33 17.39
N ARG A 125 -16.63 -2.11 17.72
CA ARG A 125 -16.15 -0.98 18.53
C ARG A 125 -15.85 0.23 17.65
N PHE A 126 -16.91 0.79 17.03
CA PHE A 126 -16.77 1.79 15.97
C PHE A 126 -16.10 3.11 16.42
N GLU A 127 -16.31 3.56 17.66
CA GLU A 127 -15.60 4.76 18.19
C GLU A 127 -14.09 4.54 18.27
N GLN A 128 -13.66 3.37 18.75
CA GLN A 128 -12.24 3.03 18.80
C GLN A 128 -11.67 2.87 17.39
N ALA A 129 -12.45 2.29 16.48
CA ALA A 129 -12.07 2.18 15.08
C ALA A 129 -11.83 3.55 14.44
N SER A 130 -12.77 4.49 14.59
CA SER A 130 -12.63 5.85 14.06
C SER A 130 -11.39 6.56 14.61
N SER A 131 -11.15 6.48 15.93
CA SER A 131 -9.98 7.08 16.57
C SER A 131 -8.65 6.53 16.00
N HIS A 132 -8.53 5.21 15.91
CA HIS A 132 -7.33 4.57 15.36
C HIS A 132 -7.14 4.90 13.87
N LEU A 133 -8.20 4.81 13.06
CA LEU A 133 -8.09 5.08 11.62
C LEU A 133 -7.76 6.55 11.34
N SER A 134 -8.29 7.49 12.14
CA SER A 134 -7.91 8.90 12.07
C SER A 134 -6.43 9.09 12.43
N ALA A 135 -5.95 8.46 13.51
CA ALA A 135 -4.53 8.52 13.90
C ALA A 135 -3.58 7.89 12.86
N ALA A 136 -4.07 6.93 12.06
CA ALA A 136 -3.37 6.38 10.91
C ALA A 136 -3.27 7.42 9.77
N LEU A 137 -4.39 8.04 9.40
CA LEU A 137 -4.44 9.06 8.35
C LEU A 137 -3.57 10.28 8.68
N ASP A 138 -3.49 10.69 9.94
CA ASP A 138 -2.62 11.78 10.41
C ASP A 138 -1.11 11.54 10.18
N ARG A 139 -0.71 10.31 9.81
CA ARG A 139 0.68 10.01 9.44
C ARG A 139 1.02 10.47 8.02
N TRP A 140 0.02 10.70 7.18
CA TRP A 140 0.19 11.11 5.79
C TRP A 140 0.44 12.61 5.71
N ARG A 141 1.62 12.98 5.20
CA ARG A 141 2.08 14.37 5.02
C ARG A 141 1.91 14.86 3.58
N GLY A 142 1.57 13.96 2.65
CA GLY A 142 1.47 14.22 1.22
C GLY A 142 1.62 12.94 0.40
N PRO A 143 1.85 13.04 -0.92
CA PRO A 143 2.13 11.89 -1.78
C PRO A 143 3.37 11.12 -1.28
N VAL A 144 3.27 9.79 -1.30
CA VAL A 144 4.36 8.89 -0.87
C VAL A 144 5.62 9.20 -1.67
N LEU A 145 6.72 9.50 -0.95
CA LEU A 145 8.02 9.81 -1.55
C LEU A 145 7.95 10.86 -2.68
N ASP A 146 7.15 11.92 -2.50
CA ASP A 146 6.85 12.92 -3.54
C ASP A 146 8.08 13.51 -4.26
N ASP A 147 9.16 13.72 -3.51
CA ASP A 147 10.43 14.24 -4.01
C ASP A 147 11.28 13.21 -4.78
N LEU A 148 10.90 11.93 -4.75
CA LEU A 148 11.47 10.81 -5.50
C LEU A 148 10.51 10.27 -6.56
N ARG A 149 9.43 11.00 -6.90
CA ARG A 149 8.42 10.54 -7.88
C ARG A 149 8.96 10.20 -9.26
N THR A 150 10.19 10.64 -9.61
CA THR A 150 10.85 10.31 -10.88
C THR A 150 11.46 8.91 -10.90
N PHE A 151 11.57 8.24 -9.75
CA PHE A 151 12.11 6.89 -9.64
C PHE A 151 10.96 5.87 -9.71
N ALA A 152 11.09 4.84 -10.56
CA ALA A 152 10.05 3.84 -10.80
C ALA A 152 9.61 3.13 -9.51
N PHE A 153 10.56 2.70 -8.67
CA PHE A 153 10.26 2.02 -7.39
C PHE A 153 9.38 2.88 -6.46
N ALA A 154 9.52 4.21 -6.49
CA ALA A 154 8.76 5.11 -5.64
C ALA A 154 7.30 5.19 -6.12
N GLN A 155 7.07 5.19 -7.43
CA GLN A 155 5.72 5.15 -8.02
C GLN A 155 5.02 3.81 -7.75
N GLU A 156 5.75 2.71 -7.93
CA GLU A 156 5.29 1.36 -7.62
C GLU A 156 4.85 1.28 -6.15
N PHE A 157 5.72 1.69 -5.22
CA PHE A 157 5.43 1.68 -3.78
C PHE A 157 4.29 2.62 -3.38
N ALA A 158 4.22 3.82 -3.99
CA ALA A 158 3.12 4.76 -3.78
C ALA A 158 1.77 4.19 -4.23
N THR A 159 1.74 3.47 -5.36
CA THR A 159 0.54 2.81 -5.87
C THR A 159 0.05 1.75 -4.89
N ALA A 160 0.95 0.90 -4.39
CA ALA A 160 0.59 -0.10 -3.38
C ALA A 160 0.04 0.51 -2.08
N LEU A 161 0.70 1.56 -1.56
CA LEU A 161 0.22 2.24 -0.35
C LEU A 161 -1.10 3.01 -0.56
N THR A 162 -1.44 3.33 -1.80
CA THR A 162 -2.74 3.96 -2.11
C THR A 162 -3.90 3.00 -1.83
N GLU A 163 -3.73 1.69 -2.03
CA GLU A 163 -4.75 0.70 -1.65
C GLU A 163 -5.00 0.72 -0.14
N ASP A 164 -3.93 0.72 0.66
CA ASP A 164 -4.04 0.80 2.12
C ASP A 164 -4.64 2.14 2.59
N TYR A 165 -4.26 3.25 1.96
CA TYR A 165 -4.83 4.57 2.22
C TYR A 165 -6.34 4.60 1.98
N MET A 166 -6.77 4.05 0.85
CA MET A 166 -8.19 3.99 0.47
C MET A 166 -8.99 3.12 1.42
N LEU A 167 -8.46 1.95 1.77
CA LEU A 167 -9.10 1.06 2.73
C LEU A 167 -9.32 1.76 4.08
N VAL A 168 -8.31 2.48 4.58
CA VAL A 168 -8.42 3.22 5.85
C VAL A 168 -9.49 4.32 5.78
N HIS A 169 -9.56 5.07 4.67
CA HIS A 169 -10.61 6.08 4.47
C HIS A 169 -12.00 5.48 4.42
N ILE A 170 -12.19 4.41 3.66
CA ILE A 170 -13.47 3.70 3.53
C ILE A 170 -13.91 3.17 4.88
N THR A 171 -13.04 2.47 5.62
CA THR A 171 -13.41 1.91 6.92
C THR A 171 -13.61 3.00 7.98
N ARG A 172 -12.90 4.13 7.91
CA ARG A 172 -13.17 5.28 8.78
C ARG A 172 -14.56 5.85 8.50
N ALA A 173 -14.93 6.02 7.23
CA ALA A 173 -16.26 6.47 6.84
C ALA A 173 -17.34 5.50 7.33
N GLU A 174 -17.15 4.20 7.16
CA GLU A 174 -18.07 3.17 7.69
C GLU A 174 -18.22 3.25 9.21
N ALA A 175 -17.12 3.46 9.94
CA ALA A 175 -17.15 3.60 11.40
C ALA A 175 -17.90 4.87 11.84
N GLU A 176 -17.65 6.01 11.20
CA GLU A 176 -18.35 7.28 11.46
C GLU A 176 -19.86 7.16 11.16
N ILE A 177 -20.21 6.57 10.02
CA ILE A 177 -21.61 6.30 9.64
C ILE A 177 -22.27 5.35 10.64
N ALA A 178 -21.59 4.29 11.08
CA ALA A 178 -22.09 3.35 12.08
C ALA A 178 -22.30 4.00 13.47
N CYS A 179 -21.54 5.06 13.78
CA CYS A 179 -21.71 5.91 14.95
C CYS A 179 -22.76 7.02 14.77
N GLY A 180 -23.43 7.10 13.61
CA GLY A 180 -24.47 8.10 13.34
C GLY A 180 -23.93 9.47 12.92
N ARG A 181 -22.65 9.56 12.53
CA ARG A 181 -21.99 10.81 12.11
C ARG A 181 -21.80 10.90 10.60
N ALA A 182 -22.74 10.38 9.81
CA ALA A 182 -22.62 10.35 8.35
C ALA A 182 -22.34 11.72 7.71
N ALA A 183 -22.93 12.80 8.24
CA ALA A 183 -22.71 14.14 7.73
C ALA A 183 -21.26 14.63 7.85
N SER A 184 -20.48 14.13 8.82
CA SER A 184 -19.09 14.58 9.04
C SER A 184 -18.13 14.07 7.97
N VAL A 185 -18.47 12.99 7.28
CA VAL A 185 -17.58 12.34 6.29
C VAL A 185 -17.91 12.69 4.84
N ILE A 186 -19.03 13.35 4.57
CA ILE A 186 -19.45 13.68 3.19
C ILE A 186 -18.38 14.50 2.47
N GLY A 187 -17.90 15.59 3.08
CA GLY A 187 -16.90 16.47 2.44
C GLY A 187 -15.59 15.75 2.11
N ASP A 188 -15.08 14.95 3.04
CA ASP A 188 -13.88 14.12 2.83
C ASP A 188 -14.10 13.12 1.67
N LEU A 189 -15.25 12.44 1.65
CA LEU A 189 -15.60 11.46 0.62
C LEU A 189 -15.78 12.10 -0.76
N GLU A 190 -16.33 13.32 -0.86
CA GLU A 190 -16.45 14.05 -2.13
C GLU A 190 -15.08 14.45 -2.69
N ALA A 191 -14.18 14.92 -1.82
CA ALA A 191 -12.82 15.26 -2.22
C ALA A 191 -12.07 14.03 -2.74
N LEU A 192 -12.21 12.88 -2.06
CA LEU A 192 -11.64 11.61 -2.50
C LEU A 192 -12.29 11.10 -3.80
N ALA A 193 -13.61 11.22 -3.95
CA ALA A 193 -14.32 10.73 -5.14
C ALA A 193 -13.95 11.55 -6.39
N THR A 194 -13.62 12.83 -6.21
CA THR A 194 -13.09 13.67 -7.28
C THR A 194 -11.68 13.26 -7.68
N ARG A 195 -10.85 12.86 -6.70
CA ARG A 195 -9.45 12.50 -6.92
C ARG A 195 -9.29 11.08 -7.48
N ASP A 196 -10.10 10.14 -7.02
CA ASP A 196 -10.04 8.71 -7.33
C ASP A 196 -11.40 8.22 -7.84
N PRO A 197 -11.84 8.69 -9.02
CA PRO A 197 -13.24 8.58 -9.46
C PRO A 197 -13.67 7.15 -9.79
N TYR A 198 -12.73 6.22 -10.03
CA TYR A 198 -13.04 4.83 -10.38
C TYR A 198 -13.18 3.90 -9.17
N ARG A 199 -12.99 4.38 -7.94
CA ARG A 199 -13.02 3.54 -6.74
C ARG A 199 -14.44 3.38 -6.22
N GLU A 200 -15.19 2.44 -6.78
CA GLU A 200 -16.58 2.17 -6.39
C GLU A 200 -16.84 2.01 -4.87
N PRO A 201 -15.98 1.34 -4.08
CA PRO A 201 -16.21 1.23 -2.64
C PRO A 201 -16.26 2.59 -1.91
N LEU A 202 -15.50 3.58 -2.39
CA LEU A 202 -15.54 4.95 -1.88
C LEU A 202 -16.89 5.60 -2.18
N TRP A 203 -17.35 5.48 -3.42
CA TRP A 203 -18.66 5.98 -3.84
C TRP A 203 -19.81 5.31 -3.09
N ALA A 204 -19.71 4.02 -2.80
CA ALA A 204 -20.69 3.31 -1.99
C ALA A 204 -20.85 3.96 -0.60
N GLN A 205 -19.75 4.39 0.03
CA GLN A 205 -19.82 5.11 1.30
C GLN A 205 -20.34 6.54 1.15
N LEU A 206 -19.99 7.25 0.08
CA LEU A 206 -20.53 8.59 -0.19
C LEU A 206 -22.06 8.56 -0.39
N ILE A 207 -22.55 7.62 -1.21
CA ILE A 207 -23.98 7.40 -1.46
C ILE A 207 -24.68 7.00 -0.15
N THR A 208 -24.07 6.10 0.64
CA THR A 208 -24.60 5.68 1.95
C THR A 208 -24.68 6.86 2.91
N ALA A 209 -23.63 7.69 2.99
CA ALA A 209 -23.56 8.84 3.87
C ALA A 209 -24.66 9.86 3.55
N TYR A 210 -24.86 10.18 2.26
CA TYR A 210 -25.96 11.03 1.82
C TYR A 210 -27.31 10.47 2.21
N TYR A 211 -27.55 9.19 1.94
CA TYR A 211 -28.84 8.58 2.18
C TYR A 211 -29.23 8.54 3.66
N VAL A 212 -28.31 8.13 4.54
CA VAL A 212 -28.59 8.05 5.99
C VAL A 212 -28.58 9.41 6.68
N ALA A 213 -28.04 10.45 6.03
CA ALA A 213 -28.18 11.84 6.43
C ALA A 213 -29.46 12.50 5.88
N GLU A 214 -30.44 11.70 5.44
CA GLU A 214 -31.75 12.13 4.91
C GLU A 214 -31.65 12.97 3.61
N ARG A 215 -30.53 12.86 2.88
CA ARG A 215 -30.28 13.54 1.60
C ARG A 215 -30.42 12.56 0.43
N GLN A 216 -31.62 11.99 0.26
CA GLN A 216 -31.86 10.95 -0.75
C GLN A 216 -31.60 11.42 -2.18
N SER A 217 -31.98 12.66 -2.50
CA SER A 217 -31.73 13.26 -3.83
C SER A 217 -30.24 13.23 -4.17
N ASP A 218 -29.40 13.66 -3.21
CA ASP A 218 -27.95 13.74 -3.38
C ASP A 218 -27.30 12.35 -3.45
N ALA A 219 -27.85 11.37 -2.73
CA ALA A 219 -27.41 9.97 -2.84
C ALA A 219 -27.65 9.41 -4.26
N LEU A 220 -28.83 9.67 -4.84
CA LEU A 220 -29.16 9.27 -6.20
C LEU A 220 -28.33 10.03 -7.23
N GLU A 221 -28.03 11.31 -6.99
CA GLU A 221 -27.14 12.10 -7.83
C GLU A 221 -25.69 11.57 -7.80
N ALA A 222 -25.15 11.24 -6.62
CA ALA A 222 -23.83 10.63 -6.50
C ALA A 222 -23.74 9.30 -7.27
N TYR A 223 -24.78 8.45 -7.24
CA TYR A 223 -24.84 7.26 -8.08
C TYR A 223 -24.81 7.58 -9.58
N ARG A 224 -25.59 8.58 -10.04
CA ARG A 224 -25.59 8.99 -11.45
C ARG A 224 -24.23 9.52 -11.89
N ARG A 225 -23.55 10.29 -11.04
CA ARG A 225 -22.18 10.78 -11.29
C ARG A 225 -21.21 9.62 -11.49
N LEU A 226 -21.17 8.66 -10.56
CA LEU A 226 -20.34 7.46 -10.69
C LEU A 226 -20.66 6.70 -11.99
N LYS A 227 -21.94 6.44 -12.27
CA LYS A 227 -22.36 5.70 -13.46
C LYS A 227 -21.89 6.38 -14.75
N THR A 228 -21.97 7.71 -14.80
CA THR A 228 -21.55 8.49 -15.96
C THR A 228 -20.05 8.35 -16.18
N VAL A 229 -19.25 8.56 -15.12
CA VAL A 229 -17.79 8.42 -15.17
C VAL A 229 -17.35 7.01 -15.59
N LEU A 230 -17.93 5.96 -15.01
CA LEU A 230 -17.55 4.57 -15.36
C LEU A 230 -17.92 4.23 -16.81
N ALA A 231 -19.07 4.71 -17.30
CA ALA A 231 -19.50 4.48 -18.66
C ALA A 231 -18.65 5.26 -19.68
N GLU A 232 -18.35 6.52 -19.41
CA GLU A 232 -17.61 7.40 -20.32
C GLU A 232 -16.11 7.04 -20.37
N ASP A 233 -15.48 6.81 -19.22
CA ASP A 233 -14.02 6.65 -19.15
C ASP A 233 -13.58 5.19 -19.29
N LEU A 234 -14.39 4.24 -18.79
CA LEU A 234 -14.04 2.83 -18.74
C LEU A 234 -14.96 1.92 -19.57
N GLY A 235 -16.11 2.44 -20.04
CA GLY A 235 -17.08 1.64 -20.78
C GLY A 235 -17.75 0.54 -19.96
N ILE A 236 -17.81 0.69 -18.63
CA ILE A 236 -18.38 -0.30 -17.71
C ILE A 236 -19.56 0.27 -16.91
N ASP A 237 -20.46 -0.61 -16.48
CA ASP A 237 -21.51 -0.28 -15.53
C ASP A 237 -21.02 -0.39 -14.07
N PRO A 238 -21.67 0.31 -13.11
CA PRO A 238 -21.38 0.13 -11.69
C PRO A 238 -21.55 -1.33 -11.24
N GLY A 239 -20.60 -1.81 -10.45
CA GLY A 239 -20.58 -3.15 -9.89
C GLY A 239 -21.78 -3.49 -9.01
N PRO A 240 -21.94 -4.77 -8.66
CA PRO A 240 -23.13 -5.28 -7.98
C PRO A 240 -23.38 -4.63 -6.61
N THR A 241 -22.32 -4.26 -5.89
CA THR A 241 -22.44 -3.59 -4.57
C THR A 241 -23.12 -2.23 -4.69
N VAL A 242 -22.69 -1.39 -5.63
CA VAL A 242 -23.24 -0.03 -5.82
C VAL A 242 -24.63 -0.11 -6.46
N SER A 243 -24.82 -1.00 -7.43
CA SER A 243 -26.12 -1.27 -8.05
C SER A 243 -27.17 -1.74 -7.04
N ALA A 244 -26.81 -2.64 -6.12
CA ALA A 244 -27.70 -3.08 -5.05
C ALA A 244 -28.04 -1.93 -4.08
N LEU A 245 -27.05 -1.11 -3.71
CA LEU A 245 -27.27 0.07 -2.85
C LEU A 245 -28.27 1.03 -3.48
N HIS A 246 -28.10 1.37 -4.76
CA HIS A 246 -29.02 2.24 -5.50
C HIS A 246 -30.45 1.68 -5.50
N ALA A 247 -30.63 0.38 -5.77
CA ALA A 247 -31.94 -0.25 -5.77
C ALA A 247 -32.65 -0.18 -4.40
N ARG A 248 -31.91 -0.31 -3.30
CA ARG A 248 -32.44 -0.18 -1.93
C ARG A 248 -32.88 1.26 -1.63
N ILE A 249 -32.10 2.24 -2.07
CA ILE A 249 -32.40 3.68 -1.90
C ILE A 249 -33.66 4.06 -2.68
N LEU A 250 -33.84 3.56 -3.90
CA LEU A 250 -35.07 3.81 -4.68
C LEU A 250 -36.33 3.27 -3.99
N ARG A 251 -36.20 2.19 -3.22
CA ARG A 251 -37.32 1.59 -2.45
C ARG A 251 -37.51 2.21 -1.06
N GLY A 252 -36.67 3.17 -0.65
CA GLY A 252 -36.73 3.77 0.68
C GLY A 252 -36.37 2.80 1.83
N GLU A 253 -35.57 1.78 1.55
CA GLU A 253 -35.19 0.79 2.57
C GLU A 253 -34.17 1.33 3.57
N ARG A 254 -34.22 0.87 4.83
CA ARG A 254 -33.23 1.27 5.83
C ARG A 254 -31.87 0.59 5.64
N LEU A 255 -30.82 1.39 5.80
CA LEU A 255 -29.39 1.07 5.91
C LEU A 255 -29.05 0.20 7.15
N ASP A 256 -28.54 -1.03 7.04
CA ASP A 256 -27.82 -1.66 8.18
C ASP A 256 -26.32 -1.35 8.08
N THR A 257 -25.97 -0.14 8.51
CA THR A 257 -24.61 0.40 8.40
C THR A 257 -23.62 -0.29 9.35
N LYS A 258 -24.10 -0.75 10.52
CA LYS A 258 -23.26 -1.46 11.50
C LYS A 258 -22.87 -2.85 11.00
N HIS A 259 -23.79 -3.57 10.37
CA HIS A 259 -23.48 -4.88 9.79
C HIS A 259 -22.52 -4.76 8.60
N ALA A 260 -22.74 -3.76 7.72
CA ALA A 260 -21.85 -3.47 6.61
C ALA A 260 -20.41 -3.17 7.08
N ALA A 261 -20.25 -2.25 8.04
CA ALA A 261 -18.95 -1.88 8.61
C ALA A 261 -18.19 -3.07 9.21
N LYS A 262 -18.90 -3.96 9.94
CA LYS A 262 -18.28 -5.19 10.48
C LYS A 262 -17.80 -6.13 9.37
N THR A 263 -18.56 -6.23 8.28
CA THR A 263 -18.25 -7.15 7.17
C THR A 263 -17.03 -6.67 6.39
N THR A 264 -16.96 -5.38 6.05
CA THR A 264 -15.80 -4.77 5.40
C THR A 264 -14.55 -4.90 6.25
N ALA A 265 -14.63 -4.58 7.55
CA ALA A 265 -13.51 -4.69 8.46
C ALA A 265 -12.99 -6.12 8.63
N LYS A 266 -13.87 -7.13 8.61
CA LYS A 266 -13.47 -8.55 8.64
C LYS A 266 -12.66 -8.94 7.40
N ARG A 267 -13.06 -8.47 6.20
CA ARG A 267 -12.30 -8.72 4.97
C ARG A 267 -10.94 -8.04 5.00
N GLY A 268 -10.89 -6.78 5.43
CA GLY A 268 -9.62 -6.05 5.54
C GLY A 268 -8.68 -6.62 6.62
N ASN A 269 -9.20 -7.23 7.69
CA ASN A 269 -8.37 -7.99 8.64
C ASN A 269 -7.78 -9.26 8.05
N ALA A 270 -8.41 -9.87 7.04
CA ALA A 270 -7.91 -11.08 6.40
C ALA A 270 -6.68 -10.82 5.52
N THR A 271 -6.57 -9.60 4.98
CA THR A 271 -5.44 -9.16 4.14
C THR A 271 -4.31 -8.51 4.91
N THR A 272 -4.48 -8.24 6.21
CA THR A 272 -3.45 -7.60 7.03
C THR A 272 -2.41 -8.56 7.59
N HIS A 273 -1.16 -8.15 7.52
CA HIS A 273 -0.03 -8.73 8.25
C HIS A 273 0.76 -7.65 9.00
N THR A 274 1.72 -8.05 9.84
CA THR A 274 2.57 -7.10 10.58
C THR A 274 4.04 -7.47 10.38
N ILE A 275 4.88 -6.52 10.00
CA ILE A 275 6.33 -6.66 10.04
C ILE A 275 6.82 -6.34 11.47
N GLY A 276 7.17 -7.38 12.24
CA GLY A 276 7.80 -7.30 13.58
C GLY A 276 6.80 -7.30 14.75
N THR A 277 6.93 -8.06 15.83
CA THR A 277 7.98 -8.96 16.35
C THR A 277 7.38 -10.34 16.69
N ARG A 278 8.07 -11.42 16.26
CA ARG A 278 7.91 -12.87 16.55
C ARG A 278 7.30 -13.78 15.48
N GLU A 279 6.49 -13.28 14.54
CA GLU A 279 6.08 -14.11 13.40
C GLU A 279 6.78 -13.62 12.13
N SER A 280 7.77 -14.38 11.66
CA SER A 280 8.39 -14.12 10.35
C SER A 280 7.38 -14.54 9.29
N ILE A 281 6.56 -13.62 8.80
CA ILE A 281 5.62 -13.93 7.73
C ILE A 281 6.40 -14.13 6.44
N VAL A 282 6.31 -15.33 5.89
CA VAL A 282 6.88 -15.66 4.58
C VAL A 282 5.73 -15.73 3.60
N ALA A 283 5.65 -14.72 2.72
CA ALA A 283 4.75 -14.77 1.59
C ALA A 283 5.45 -15.42 0.40
N ARG A 284 4.68 -16.16 -0.40
CA ARG A 284 5.18 -16.83 -1.60
C ARG A 284 4.08 -16.97 -2.65
N LEU A 285 4.49 -17.11 -3.90
CA LEU A 285 3.64 -17.65 -4.95
C LEU A 285 3.92 -19.14 -5.13
N ARG A 286 2.87 -19.95 -5.24
CA ARG A 286 2.96 -21.34 -5.67
C ARG A 286 2.39 -21.45 -7.08
N ASP A 287 3.16 -21.95 -8.05
CA ASP A 287 2.64 -22.20 -9.40
C ASP A 287 1.88 -23.53 -9.50
N ALA A 288 1.21 -23.75 -10.64
CA ALA A 288 0.46 -24.97 -10.91
C ALA A 288 1.31 -26.26 -10.85
N ALA A 289 2.63 -26.16 -11.03
CA ALA A 289 3.57 -27.29 -10.91
C ALA A 289 4.04 -27.52 -9.46
N GLY A 290 3.58 -26.70 -8.50
CA GLY A 290 3.96 -26.77 -7.10
C GLY A 290 5.30 -26.09 -6.78
N ARG A 291 5.89 -25.33 -7.72
CA ARG A 291 7.11 -24.57 -7.45
C ARG A 291 6.76 -23.32 -6.64
N HIS A 292 7.62 -23.00 -5.68
CA HIS A 292 7.44 -21.88 -4.77
C HIS A 292 8.41 -20.74 -5.09
N TYR A 293 7.88 -19.52 -5.15
CA TYR A 293 8.62 -18.29 -5.37
C TYR A 293 8.46 -17.40 -4.12
N PRO A 294 9.47 -17.35 -3.22
CA PRO A 294 9.39 -16.55 -2.00
C PRO A 294 9.46 -15.05 -2.31
N LEU A 295 8.63 -14.24 -1.64
CA LEU A 295 8.67 -12.79 -1.72
C LEU A 295 9.67 -12.26 -0.69
N GLN A 296 10.94 -12.13 -1.08
CA GLN A 296 12.06 -11.87 -0.14
C GLN A 296 12.24 -10.37 0.16
N GLU A 297 12.29 -9.55 -0.88
CA GLU A 297 12.34 -8.09 -0.78
C GLU A 297 10.92 -7.51 -0.74
N ALA A 298 10.80 -6.21 -0.43
CA ALA A 298 9.53 -5.53 -0.38
C ALA A 298 8.84 -5.41 -1.75
N ALA A 299 9.57 -5.56 -2.85
CA ALA A 299 9.01 -5.63 -4.19
C ALA A 299 9.45 -6.95 -4.84
N THR A 300 8.53 -7.64 -5.50
CA THR A 300 8.80 -8.82 -6.31
C THR A 300 8.27 -8.58 -7.72
N ARG A 301 9.18 -8.45 -8.68
CA ARG A 301 8.91 -8.16 -10.09
C ARG A 301 8.66 -9.45 -10.86
N ILE A 302 7.65 -9.44 -11.71
CA ILE A 302 7.23 -10.58 -12.52
C ILE A 302 7.21 -10.15 -13.98
N GLY A 303 7.88 -10.89 -14.85
CA GLY A 303 7.95 -10.54 -16.26
C GLY A 303 8.77 -11.51 -17.09
N ARG A 304 8.91 -11.20 -18.39
CA ARG A 304 9.64 -12.04 -19.34
C ARG A 304 11.16 -11.85 -19.30
N LEU A 305 11.64 -10.67 -18.93
CA LEU A 305 13.07 -10.41 -18.90
C LEU A 305 13.73 -11.07 -17.67
N SER A 306 15.00 -11.43 -17.81
CA SER A 306 15.78 -12.13 -16.78
C SER A 306 16.16 -11.28 -15.57
N ASP A 307 15.89 -9.97 -15.62
CA ASP A 307 16.06 -9.02 -14.51
C ASP A 307 14.84 -8.97 -13.57
N ASN A 308 13.79 -9.76 -13.84
CA ASN A 308 12.67 -9.94 -12.92
C ASN A 308 13.01 -11.01 -11.86
N ASP A 309 12.43 -10.87 -10.68
CA ASP A 309 12.54 -11.86 -9.60
C ASP A 309 11.85 -13.19 -9.99
N ILE A 310 10.73 -13.10 -10.71
CA ILE A 310 9.99 -14.24 -11.26
C ILE A 310 9.94 -14.10 -12.78
N VAL A 311 10.69 -14.97 -13.47
CA VAL A 311 10.82 -14.97 -14.92
C VAL A 311 9.79 -15.92 -15.56
N LEU A 312 8.90 -15.38 -16.39
CA LEU A 312 7.92 -16.12 -17.16
C LEU A 312 8.29 -16.08 -18.65
N ASN A 313 8.84 -17.20 -19.14
CA ASN A 313 9.33 -17.33 -20.50
C ASN A 313 8.19 -17.63 -21.50
N ALA A 314 7.32 -16.66 -21.73
CA ALA A 314 6.27 -16.74 -22.75
C ALA A 314 6.11 -15.40 -23.50
N ASP A 315 5.95 -15.43 -24.82
CA ASP A 315 6.00 -14.24 -25.68
C ASP A 315 4.83 -13.27 -25.44
N ASP A 316 3.73 -13.78 -24.91
CA ASP A 316 2.56 -13.01 -24.49
C ASP A 316 2.76 -12.33 -23.11
N VAL A 317 3.85 -12.62 -22.40
CA VAL A 317 4.22 -11.92 -21.17
C VAL A 317 5.04 -10.68 -21.51
N SER A 318 4.61 -9.53 -20.97
CA SER A 318 5.35 -8.26 -21.04
C SER A 318 6.73 -8.35 -20.37
N ARG A 319 7.66 -7.50 -20.82
CA ARG A 319 9.05 -7.46 -20.31
C ARG A 319 9.11 -7.34 -18.79
N HIS A 320 8.34 -6.39 -18.25
CA HIS A 320 7.98 -6.25 -16.84
C HIS A 320 6.47 -6.22 -16.82
N HIS A 321 5.85 -7.25 -16.25
CA HIS A 321 4.42 -7.50 -16.38
C HIS A 321 3.66 -7.02 -15.15
N ALA A 322 4.14 -7.38 -13.96
CA ALA A 322 3.52 -7.05 -12.71
C ALA A 322 4.57 -6.88 -11.61
N VAL A 323 4.16 -6.25 -10.52
CA VAL A 323 4.95 -6.20 -9.28
C VAL A 323 4.05 -6.50 -8.10
N ILE A 324 4.53 -7.33 -7.18
CA ILE A 324 3.91 -7.53 -5.86
C ILE A 324 4.72 -6.74 -4.84
N ILE A 325 4.05 -5.87 -4.09
CA ILE A 325 4.67 -5.01 -3.09
C ILE A 325 4.16 -5.38 -1.70
N ASP A 326 5.08 -5.68 -0.80
CA ASP A 326 4.85 -5.75 0.63
C ASP A 326 4.89 -4.33 1.22
N THR A 327 3.73 -3.79 1.57
CA THR A 327 3.64 -2.46 2.22
C THR A 327 4.09 -2.50 3.69
N GLY A 328 4.30 -3.70 4.21
CA GLY A 328 4.49 -4.03 5.63
C GLY A 328 3.20 -4.25 6.41
N GLY A 329 2.06 -3.90 5.82
CA GLY A 329 0.73 -4.17 6.34
C GLY A 329 -0.12 -5.07 5.44
N SER A 330 0.20 -5.13 4.14
CA SER A 330 -0.52 -5.92 3.14
C SER A 330 0.39 -6.21 1.94
N PHE A 331 0.02 -7.19 1.11
CA PHE A 331 0.66 -7.44 -0.18
C PHE A 331 -0.24 -6.91 -1.30
N VAL A 332 0.30 -6.09 -2.19
CA VAL A 332 -0.47 -5.49 -3.28
C VAL A 332 0.18 -5.85 -4.60
N ILE A 333 -0.58 -6.49 -5.49
CA ILE A 333 -0.17 -6.72 -6.88
C ILE A 333 -0.61 -5.55 -7.76
N THR A 334 0.29 -5.07 -8.61
CA THR A 334 0.04 -3.99 -9.58
C THR A 334 0.38 -4.47 -10.97
N ASP A 335 -0.52 -4.22 -11.94
CA ASP A 335 -0.25 -4.43 -13.35
C ASP A 335 0.59 -3.27 -13.90
N LEU A 336 1.78 -3.57 -14.45
CA LEU A 336 2.71 -2.57 -14.99
C LEU A 336 2.32 -2.15 -16.41
N ARG A 337 1.02 -1.93 -16.65
CA ARG A 337 0.41 -1.66 -17.96
C ARG A 337 0.79 -2.72 -18.99
N SER A 338 0.74 -3.98 -18.57
CA SER A 338 1.03 -5.10 -19.45
C SER A 338 0.03 -5.19 -20.61
N ALA A 339 0.44 -5.82 -21.69
CA ALA A 339 -0.42 -5.98 -22.87
C ALA A 339 -1.69 -6.81 -22.59
N ASN A 340 -1.58 -7.84 -21.75
CA ASN A 340 -2.65 -8.81 -21.49
C ASN A 340 -3.31 -8.65 -20.11
N GLY A 341 -2.74 -7.81 -19.25
CA GLY A 341 -3.24 -7.55 -17.90
C GLY A 341 -2.95 -8.68 -16.92
N VAL A 342 -3.23 -8.38 -15.65
CA VAL A 342 -3.20 -9.34 -14.55
C VAL A 342 -4.62 -9.70 -14.15
N GLN A 343 -4.87 -10.95 -13.78
CA GLN A 343 -6.13 -11.38 -13.18
C GLN A 343 -5.90 -11.85 -11.74
N VAL A 344 -6.79 -11.44 -10.83
CA VAL A 344 -6.85 -11.91 -9.44
C VAL A 344 -8.26 -12.44 -9.19
N GLN A 345 -8.38 -13.66 -8.67
CA GLN A 345 -9.67 -14.33 -8.44
C GLN A 345 -10.58 -14.38 -9.68
N HIS A 346 -9.98 -14.52 -10.87
CA HIS A 346 -10.64 -14.54 -12.19
C HIS A 346 -11.20 -13.19 -12.66
N GLU A 347 -10.95 -12.10 -11.94
CA GLU A 347 -11.30 -10.74 -12.34
C GLU A 347 -10.08 -10.01 -12.89
N LYS A 348 -10.26 -9.22 -13.95
CA LYS A 348 -9.20 -8.39 -14.50
C LYS A 348 -8.90 -7.24 -13.53
N LEU A 349 -7.63 -7.08 -13.22
CA LEU A 349 -7.15 -6.09 -12.27
C LEU A 349 -7.10 -4.69 -12.88
N HIS A 350 -7.54 -3.68 -12.13
CA HIS A 350 -7.55 -2.28 -12.55
C HIS A 350 -7.22 -1.32 -11.38
N PRO A 351 -6.03 -0.70 -11.28
CA PRO A 351 -4.70 -1.10 -11.78
C PRO A 351 -3.89 -1.91 -10.75
N SER A 352 -4.44 -2.11 -9.55
CA SER A 352 -3.82 -2.79 -8.41
C SER A 352 -4.87 -3.49 -7.55
N ALA A 353 -4.48 -4.52 -6.81
CA ALA A 353 -5.33 -5.20 -5.85
C ALA A 353 -4.53 -5.69 -4.65
N THR A 354 -5.14 -5.61 -3.46
CA THR A 354 -4.58 -6.22 -2.25
C THR A 354 -4.83 -7.73 -2.29
N LEU A 355 -3.78 -8.51 -2.07
CA LEU A 355 -3.82 -9.97 -2.04
C LEU A 355 -4.20 -10.50 -0.66
N ALA A 356 -5.12 -11.46 -0.63
CA ALA A 356 -5.45 -12.30 0.52
C ALA A 356 -4.81 -13.68 0.38
N ASP A 357 -4.51 -14.32 1.52
CA ASP A 357 -4.03 -15.71 1.53
C ASP A 357 -4.98 -16.64 0.76
N GLY A 358 -4.43 -17.41 -0.17
CA GLY A 358 -5.18 -18.30 -1.07
C GLY A 358 -5.63 -17.66 -2.38
N ASP A 359 -5.38 -16.37 -2.62
CA ASP A 359 -5.78 -15.73 -3.88
C ASP A 359 -5.14 -16.38 -5.11
N HIS A 360 -5.96 -16.58 -6.15
CA HIS A 360 -5.50 -17.07 -7.45
C HIS A 360 -5.09 -15.91 -8.35
N ILE A 361 -3.86 -15.95 -8.85
CA ILE A 361 -3.30 -14.96 -9.77
C ILE A 361 -3.08 -15.64 -11.13
N ASN A 362 -3.50 -15.00 -12.21
CA ASN A 362 -3.25 -15.46 -13.57
C ASN A 362 -2.57 -14.36 -14.39
N ILE A 363 -1.44 -14.73 -15.03
CA ILE A 363 -0.66 -13.89 -15.93
C ILE A 363 -0.43 -14.69 -17.21
N CYS A 364 -1.12 -14.37 -18.30
CA CYS A 364 -0.98 -15.04 -19.60
C CYS A 364 -1.06 -16.59 -19.53
N GLY A 365 -1.94 -17.14 -18.69
CA GLY A 365 -2.09 -18.59 -18.50
C GLY A 365 -1.13 -19.19 -17.46
N HIS A 366 -0.16 -18.43 -16.96
CA HIS A 366 0.61 -18.79 -15.77
C HIS A 366 -0.24 -18.56 -14.53
N GLN A 367 -0.63 -19.65 -13.87
CA GLN A 367 -1.45 -19.64 -12.66
C GLN A 367 -0.59 -19.76 -11.40
N PHE A 368 -0.89 -18.91 -10.42
CA PHE A 368 -0.29 -18.92 -9.10
C PHE A 368 -1.35 -18.90 -8.02
N THR A 369 -1.04 -19.51 -6.87
CA THR A 369 -1.72 -19.26 -5.60
C THR A 369 -0.79 -18.43 -4.72
N PHE A 370 -1.29 -17.30 -4.22
CA PHE A 370 -0.60 -16.51 -3.23
C PHE A 370 -0.80 -17.12 -1.84
N GLU A 371 0.30 -17.35 -1.12
CA GLU A 371 0.30 -18.04 0.17
C GLU A 371 1.05 -17.22 1.21
N ILE A 372 0.44 -17.04 2.39
CA ILE A 372 1.02 -16.38 3.56
C ILE A 372 1.27 -17.45 4.63
N GLN A 373 2.54 -17.77 4.89
CA GLN A 373 2.90 -18.66 5.99
C GLN A 373 3.23 -17.85 7.25
N ARG A 374 2.49 -18.11 8.33
CA ARG A 374 2.72 -17.53 9.67
C ARG A 374 3.50 -18.54 10.50
N PHE A 375 4.59 -18.11 11.13
CA PHE A 375 5.52 -18.95 11.89
C PHE A 375 5.55 -18.59 13.36
#